data_AF-A0A9D8FSA1-F1
#
_entry.id   AF-A0A9D8FSA1-F1
#
_cell.length_a   1.000
_cell.length_b   1.000
_cell.length_c   1.000
_cell.angle_alpha   90.00
_cell.angle_beta   90.00
_cell.angle_gamma   90.00
#
_symmetry.space_group_name_H-M   'P 1'
#
loop_
_entity.id
_entity.type
_entity.pdbx_description
1 polymer ?
#
loop_
_entity_poly.entity_id
_entity_poly.type
_entity_poly.pdbx_seq_one_letter_code
_entity_poly.pdbx_strand_id
1 'polypeptide(L)'
;VLNVVALLAWRVIARVVFRLRGPRDYPERRVIVVGAGDLGHRIAATIREYSWTGLTLVGYLDDDPRKQNNGLPVLGMLDEARQVIRAHDVEELVIALPQRDH
;
A
#
# COMPACT_ATOMS: atom_id res chain seq x y z
N VAL A 1 -43.87 -17.77 1.73
CA VAL A 1 -42.88 -18.58 2.46
C VAL A 1 -41.67 -18.93 1.59
N LEU A 2 -41.86 -19.55 0.42
CA LEU A 2 -40.78 -19.95 -0.50
C LEU A 2 -39.79 -18.82 -0.87
N ASN A 3 -40.30 -17.63 -1.22
CA ASN A 3 -39.45 -16.48 -1.58
C ASN A 3 -38.57 -15.97 -0.43
N VAL A 4 -39.07 -16.03 0.82
CA VAL A 4 -38.31 -15.58 1.99
C VAL A 4 -37.15 -16.54 2.26
N VAL A 5 -37.41 -17.84 2.18
CA VAL A 5 -36.37 -18.88 2.32
C VAL A 5 -35.33 -18.75 1.21
N ALA A 6 -35.74 -18.51 -0.03
CA ALA A 6 -34.83 -18.32 -1.16
C ALA A 6 -33.91 -17.09 -0.98
N LEU A 7 -34.45 -15.95 -0.53
CA LEU A 7 -33.67 -14.73 -0.28
C LEU A 7 -32.68 -14.91 0.89
N LEU A 8 -33.08 -15.63 1.94
CA LEU A 8 -32.20 -15.95 3.07
C LEU A 8 -31.09 -16.91 2.65
N ALA A 9 -31.43 -17.98 1.90
CA ALA A 9 -30.47 -18.91 1.35
C ALA A 9 -29.46 -18.20 0.44
N TRP A 10 -29.93 -17.32 -0.45
CA TRP A 10 -29.06 -16.51 -1.31
C TRP A 10 -28.08 -15.65 -0.50
N ARG A 11 -28.53 -15.00 0.59
CA ARG A 11 -27.64 -14.19 1.44
C ARG A 11 -26.58 -15.03 2.15
N VAL A 12 -26.94 -16.23 2.60
CA VAL A 12 -25.99 -17.16 3.23
C VAL A 12 -24.99 -17.66 2.20
N ILE A 13 -25.46 -18.11 1.04
CA ILE A 13 -24.61 -18.58 -0.07
C ILE A 13 -23.69 -17.45 -0.52
N ALA A 14 -24.19 -16.24 -0.73
CA ALA A 14 -23.36 -15.10 -1.11
C ALA A 14 -22.29 -14.83 -0.05
N ARG A 15 -22.62 -14.75 1.25
CA ARG A 15 -21.62 -14.57 2.31
C ARG A 15 -20.58 -15.68 2.34
N VAL A 16 -21.00 -16.94 2.20
CA VAL A 16 -20.10 -18.09 2.21
C VAL A 16 -19.19 -18.03 0.98
N VAL A 17 -19.72 -17.78 -0.21
CA VAL A 17 -18.94 -17.62 -1.45
C VAL A 17 -17.96 -16.45 -1.35
N PHE A 18 -18.38 -15.29 -0.80
CA PHE A 18 -17.49 -14.13 -0.61
C PHE A 18 -16.42 -14.37 0.46
N ARG A 19 -16.64 -15.27 1.44
CA ARG A 19 -15.62 -15.67 2.42
C ARG A 19 -14.70 -16.77 1.92
N LEU A 20 -15.21 -17.67 1.06
CA LEU A 20 -14.46 -18.78 0.47
C LEU A 20 -13.64 -18.36 -0.74
N ARG A 21 -14.07 -17.32 -1.46
CA ARG A 21 -13.16 -16.55 -2.31
C ARG A 21 -12.20 -15.88 -1.34
N GLY A 22 -10.99 -16.45 -1.23
CA GLY A 22 -9.91 -15.86 -0.46
C GLY A 22 -9.63 -14.41 -0.91
N PRO A 23 -8.68 -13.72 -0.26
CA PRO A 23 -8.20 -12.44 -0.77
C PRO A 23 -8.01 -12.59 -2.28
N ARG A 24 -8.56 -11.67 -3.07
CA ARG A 24 -8.13 -11.60 -4.47
C ARG A 24 -6.63 -11.38 -4.38
N ASP A 25 -5.84 -12.30 -4.90
CA ASP A 25 -4.42 -12.09 -5.12
C ASP A 25 -4.33 -10.95 -6.15
N TYR A 26 -4.37 -9.72 -5.64
CA TYR A 26 -3.96 -8.58 -6.44
C TYR A 26 -2.48 -8.83 -6.72
N PRO A 27 -2.02 -8.70 -7.98
CA PRO A 27 -0.60 -8.74 -8.26
C PRO A 27 0.09 -7.77 -7.31
N GLU A 28 1.18 -8.25 -6.70
CA GLU A 28 1.98 -7.45 -5.79
C GLU A 28 2.51 -6.23 -6.56
N ARG A 29 2.22 -5.04 -6.05
CA ARG A 29 2.66 -3.76 -6.59
C ARG A 29 3.55 -3.10 -5.58
N ARG A 30 4.79 -2.87 -5.98
CA ARG A 30 5.83 -2.33 -5.11
C ARG A 30 5.76 -0.81 -5.11
N VAL A 31 5.65 -0.23 -3.92
CA VAL A 31 5.40 1.20 -3.71
C VAL A 31 6.57 1.84 -2.97
N ILE A 32 7.02 3.01 -3.42
CA ILE A 32 7.95 3.86 -2.68
C ILE A 32 7.27 5.18 -2.28
N VAL A 33 7.60 5.69 -1.09
CA VAL A 33 7.05 6.96 -0.58
C VAL A 33 8.13 8.04 -0.60
N VAL A 34 7.87 9.16 -1.26
CA VAL A 34 8.71 10.35 -1.23
C VAL A 34 8.35 11.20 -0.01
N GLY A 35 9.32 11.46 0.85
CA GLY A 35 9.17 12.15 2.12
C GLY A 35 8.98 11.17 3.27
N ALA A 36 10.00 11.00 4.11
CA ALA A 36 9.97 10.24 5.37
C ALA A 36 9.60 11.14 6.56
N GLY A 37 8.71 12.12 6.34
CA GLY A 37 8.10 12.95 7.38
C GLY A 37 6.77 12.39 7.88
N ASP A 38 6.08 13.13 8.74
CA ASP A 38 4.82 12.67 9.37
C ASP A 38 3.74 12.24 8.39
N LEU A 39 3.64 12.90 7.24
CA LEU A 39 2.68 12.52 6.19
C LEU A 39 3.08 11.18 5.54
N GLY A 40 4.35 11.01 5.19
CA GLY A 40 4.87 9.76 4.64
C GLY A 40 4.69 8.60 5.60
N HIS A 41 4.86 8.84 6.90
CA HIS A 41 4.62 7.85 7.94
C HIS A 41 3.16 7.40 8.02
N ARG A 42 2.21 8.33 7.92
CA ARG A 42 0.78 7.99 7.88
C ARG A 42 0.44 7.17 6.65
N ILE A 43 0.95 7.57 5.49
CA ILE A 43 0.74 6.84 4.23
C ILE A 43 1.32 5.42 4.33
N ALA A 44 2.54 5.27 4.86
CA ALA A 44 3.16 3.98 5.06
C ALA A 44 2.37 3.06 6.00
N ALA A 45 1.85 3.62 7.10
CA ALA A 45 0.99 2.88 8.02
C ALA A 45 -0.30 2.41 7.33
N THR A 46 -0.94 3.28 6.52
CA THR A 46 -2.11 2.94 5.72
C THR A 46 -1.78 1.83 4.71
N ILE A 47 -0.68 1.92 3.95
CA ILE A 47 -0.31 0.87 2.98
C ILE A 47 -0.16 -0.49 3.68
N ARG A 48 0.47 -0.54 4.86
CA ARG A 48 0.62 -1.78 5.64
C ARG A 48 -0.73 -2.32 6.15
N GLU A 49 -1.59 -1.44 6.64
CA GLU A 49 -2.95 -1.79 7.08
C GLU A 49 -3.78 -2.38 5.93
N TYR A 50 -3.64 -1.83 4.72
CA TYR A 50 -4.34 -2.25 3.52
C TYR A 50 -3.49 -3.15 2.61
N SER A 51 -2.57 -3.94 3.17
CA SER A 51 -1.71 -4.87 2.39
C SER A 51 -2.49 -5.88 1.53
N TRP A 52 -3.74 -6.19 1.90
CA TRP A 52 -4.67 -7.01 1.09
C TRP A 52 -5.00 -6.40 -0.29
N THR A 53 -4.63 -5.15 -0.55
CA THR A 53 -4.77 -4.47 -1.86
C THR A 53 -3.65 -4.80 -2.85
N GLY A 54 -2.69 -5.64 -2.43
CA GLY A 54 -1.49 -6.01 -3.20
C GLY A 54 -0.38 -4.96 -3.13
N LEU A 55 -0.51 -3.89 -2.34
CA LEU A 55 0.53 -2.88 -2.19
C LEU A 55 1.59 -3.33 -1.19
N THR A 56 2.85 -3.37 -1.63
CA THR A 56 4.02 -3.64 -0.78
C THR A 56 4.90 -2.40 -0.73
N LEU A 57 5.00 -1.77 0.45
CA LEU A 57 5.88 -0.64 0.66
C LEU A 57 7.35 -1.10 0.74
N VAL A 58 8.21 -0.56 -0.14
CA VAL A 58 9.63 -0.95 -0.23
C VAL A 58 10.54 -0.06 0.61
N GLY A 59 10.17 1.20 0.81
CA GLY A 59 10.98 2.16 1.55
C GLY A 59 10.58 3.61 1.26
N TYR A 60 11.47 4.53 1.64
CA TYR A 60 11.28 5.97 1.44
C TYR A 60 12.35 6.57 0.53
N LEU A 61 12.03 7.71 -0.08
CA LEU A 61 13.01 8.65 -0.63
C LEU A 61 12.93 9.94 0.18
N ASP A 62 14.04 10.41 0.75
CA ASP A 62 14.09 11.63 1.56
C ASP A 62 15.51 12.18 1.53
N ASP A 63 15.66 13.50 1.66
CA ASP A 63 16.97 14.17 1.66
C ASP A 63 17.78 13.86 2.93
N ASP A 64 17.12 13.38 3.99
CA ASP A 64 17.77 12.92 5.21
C ASP A 64 17.83 11.39 5.28
N PRO A 65 18.97 10.77 4.89
CA PRO A 65 19.13 9.31 4.89
C PRO A 65 19.16 8.69 6.29
N ARG A 66 19.26 9.50 7.36
CA ARG A 66 19.25 9.00 8.75
C ARG A 66 17.84 8.69 9.23
N LYS A 67 16.81 9.16 8.52
CA LYS A 67 15.43 8.85 8.85
C LYS A 67 15.17 7.37 8.55
N GLN A 68 14.68 6.67 9.57
CA GLN A 68 14.17 5.32 9.45
C GLN A 68 12.82 5.29 10.16
N ASN A 69 11.79 4.73 9.54
CA ASN A 69 10.51 4.60 10.21
C ASN A 69 9.72 3.36 9.78
N ASN A 70 8.96 2.80 10.72
CA ASN A 70 8.23 1.54 10.59
C ASN A 70 9.10 0.36 10.16
N GLY A 71 10.41 0.40 10.49
CA GLY A 71 11.37 -0.63 10.11
C GLY A 71 11.81 -0.58 8.63
N LEU A 72 11.46 0.48 7.90
CA LEU A 72 11.86 0.67 6.51
C LEU A 72 12.87 1.82 6.36
N PRO A 73 13.92 1.63 5.54
CA PRO A 73 14.96 2.63 5.34
C PRO A 73 14.54 3.72 4.32
N VAL A 74 15.23 4.86 4.38
CA VAL A 74 15.38 5.74 3.22
C VAL A 74 16.36 5.06 2.25
N LEU A 75 15.90 4.78 1.03
CA LEU A 75 16.64 4.04 0.01
C LEU A 75 17.53 4.94 -0.86
N GLY A 76 17.33 6.25 -0.80
CA GLY A 76 18.07 7.25 -1.54
C GLY A 76 17.43 8.63 -1.45
N MET A 77 18.10 9.60 -2.05
CA MET A 77 17.59 10.95 -2.22
C MET A 77 16.63 11.05 -3.42
N LEU A 78 15.96 12.20 -3.57
CA LEU A 78 14.93 12.38 -4.60
C LEU A 78 15.50 12.36 -6.02
N ASP A 79 16.74 12.82 -6.20
CA ASP A 79 17.49 12.75 -7.46
C ASP A 79 17.89 11.32 -7.84
N GLU A 80 18.10 10.45 -6.85
CA GLU A 80 18.37 9.02 -7.01
C GLU A 80 17.11 8.17 -7.31
N ALA A 81 15.91 8.79 -7.31
CA ALA A 81 14.63 8.09 -7.46
C ALA A 81 14.62 7.11 -8.64
N ARG A 82 15.14 7.50 -9.82
CA ARG A 82 15.19 6.63 -11.01
C ARG A 82 16.07 5.40 -10.84
N GLN A 83 17.14 5.51 -10.05
CA GLN A 83 18.01 4.39 -9.76
C GLN A 83 17.33 3.44 -8.78
N VAL A 84 16.76 3.99 -7.70
CA VAL A 84 16.04 3.22 -6.68
C VAL A 84 14.83 2.50 -7.27
N ILE A 85 14.01 3.18 -8.09
CA ILE A 85 12.84 2.59 -8.75
C ILE A 85 13.23 1.35 -9.56
N ARG A 86 14.31 1.43 -10.34
CA ARG A 86 14.79 0.30 -11.15
C ARG A 86 15.42 -0.80 -10.32
N ALA A 87 16.20 -0.45 -9.30
CA ALA A 87 16.89 -1.42 -8.44
C ALA A 87 15.89 -2.23 -7.58
N HIS A 88 14.78 -1.63 -7.20
CA HIS A 88 13.77 -2.23 -6.33
C HIS A 88 12.48 -2.64 -7.05
N ASP A 89 12.43 -2.56 -8.38
CA ASP A 89 11.26 -2.88 -9.21
C ASP A 89 9.97 -2.20 -8.72
N VAL A 90 10.07 -0.88 -8.50
CA VAL A 90 8.96 -0.08 -7.97
C VAL A 90 8.00 0.27 -9.10
N GLU A 91 6.72 0.00 -8.90
CA GLU A 91 5.65 0.27 -9.87
C GLU A 91 4.91 1.57 -9.56
N GLU A 92 4.79 1.93 -8.29
CA GLU A 92 4.05 3.11 -7.84
C GLU A 92 4.92 3.99 -6.92
N LEU A 93 4.86 5.30 -7.15
CA LEU A 93 5.52 6.30 -6.32
C LEU A 93 4.48 7.22 -5.72
N VAL A 94 4.52 7.38 -4.39
CA VAL A 94 3.58 8.22 -3.64
C VAL A 94 4.32 9.43 -3.09
N ILE A 95 3.84 10.63 -3.39
CA ILE A 95 4.44 11.88 -2.92
C ILE A 95 3.77 12.30 -1.61
N ALA A 96 4.57 12.36 -0.55
CA ALA A 96 4.14 12.71 0.81
C ALA A 96 4.84 13.98 1.32
N LEU A 97 5.05 14.95 0.42
CA LEU A 97 5.64 16.24 0.74
C LEU A 97 4.56 17.23 1.20
N PRO A 98 4.81 18.04 2.24
CA PRO A 98 3.89 19.09 2.64
C PRO A 98 3.73 20.14 1.52
N GLN A 99 2.57 20.77 1.42
CA GLN A 99 2.25 21.75 0.35
C GLN A 99 3.12 23.03 0.32
N ARG A 100 4.14 23.12 1.19
CA ARG A 100 5.03 24.28 1.30
C ARG A 100 6.34 24.14 0.54
N ASP A 101 6.61 22.96 -0.04
CA ASP A 101 7.86 22.66 -0.75
C ASP A 101 7.60 22.45 -2.26
N HIS A 102 6.72 23.26 -2.86
CA HIS A 102 6.53 23.38 -4.32
C HIS A 102 6.95 24.77 -4.78
#